data_AF-A0A392V1L2-F1
#
_entry.id   AF-A0A392V1L2-F1
#
_cell.length_a   1.000
_cell.length_b   1.000
_cell.length_c   1.000
_cell.angle_alpha   90.00
_cell.angle_beta   90.00
_cell.angle_gamma   90.00
#
_symmetry.space_group_name_H-M   'P 1'
#
loop_
_entity.id
_entity.type
_entity.pdbx_description
1 polymer ?
#
loop_
_entity_poly.entity_id
_entity_poly.type
_entity_poly.pdbx_seq_one_letter_code
_entity_poly.pdbx_strand_id
1 'polypeptide(L)' 'HQQQHQVPPHIPQQHQYFDYELGMAVTLYDQHYRMHWGLPHFSPPLMAAVQDYIAQVPTPSYYQQYSQRPDLQG' A
#
# COMPACT_ATOMS: atom_id res chain seq x y z
N HIS A 1 14.73 49.30 4.92
CA HIS A 1 13.93 48.40 4.07
C HIS A 1 14.35 46.96 4.35
N GLN A 2 13.57 46.22 5.14
CA GLN A 2 13.83 44.83 5.52
C GLN A 2 13.14 43.93 4.48
N GLN A 3 13.93 43.26 3.65
CA GLN A 3 13.43 42.31 2.67
C GLN A 3 12.85 41.10 3.39
N GLN A 4 11.52 41.04 3.48
CA GLN A 4 10.80 39.84 3.86
C GLN A 4 11.00 38.83 2.73
N HIS A 5 11.96 37.91 2.90
CA HIS A 5 12.08 36.75 2.05
C HIS A 5 10.73 36.01 2.05
N GLN A 6 10.03 36.08 0.91
CA GLN A 6 8.85 35.26 0.68
C GLN A 6 9.28 33.80 0.80
N VAL A 7 8.88 33.15 1.89
CA VAL A 7 8.99 31.70 2.02
C VAL A 7 8.13 31.12 0.89
N PRO A 8 8.66 30.20 0.06
CA PRO A 8 7.86 29.56 -0.97
C PRO A 8 6.59 28.98 -0.34
N PRO A 9 5.42 29.10 -0.98
CA PRO A 9 4.20 28.51 -0.46
C PRO A 9 4.45 27.03 -0.21
N HIS A 10 4.25 26.59 1.02
CA HIS A 10 4.36 25.19 1.40
C HIS A 10 3.20 24.44 0.73
N ILE A 11 3.39 24.03 -0.52
CA ILE A 11 2.49 23.08 -1.18
C ILE A 11 2.57 21.82 -0.31
N PRO A 12 1.46 21.34 0.27
CA PRO A 12 1.48 20.10 1.01
C PRO A 12 1.94 19.03 0.02
N GLN A 13 3.14 18.51 0.24
CA GLN A 13 3.61 17.32 -0.43
C GLN A 13 2.66 16.20 0.01
N GLN A 14 1.62 15.97 -0.80
CA GLN A 14 0.82 14.76 -0.72
C GLN A 14 1.86 13.63 -0.76
N HIS A 15 2.02 12.89 0.34
CA HIS A 15 3.00 11.82 0.43
C HIS A 15 2.64 10.80 -0.64
N GLN A 16 3.34 10.90 -1.78
CA GLN A 16 3.12 10.04 -2.93
C GLN A 16 3.94 8.78 -2.65
N TYR A 17 3.28 7.76 -2.11
CA TYR A 17 3.90 6.47 -1.90
C TYR A 17 4.13 5.80 -3.25
N PHE A 18 5.36 5.33 -3.47
CA PHE A 18 5.68 4.58 -4.68
C PHE A 18 5.20 3.12 -4.55
N ASP A 19 4.97 2.47 -5.69
CA ASP A 19 4.54 1.06 -5.73
C ASP A 19 5.45 0.13 -4.92
N TYR A 20 6.76 0.41 -4.86
CA TYR A 20 7.69 -0.39 -4.06
C TYR A 20 7.42 -0.27 -2.55
N GLU A 21 7.10 0.94 -2.05
CA GLU A 21 6.83 1.19 -0.63
C GLU A 21 5.50 0.57 -0.24
N LEU A 22 4.49 0.76 -1.09
CA LEU A 22 3.17 0.17 -0.91
C LEU A 22 3.26 -1.36 -0.95
N GLY A 23 4.01 -1.94 -1.89
CA GLY A 23 4.23 -3.38 -1.96
C GLY A 23 4.88 -3.96 -0.69
N MET A 24 5.88 -3.27 -0.12
CA MET A 24 6.47 -3.68 1.15
C MET A 24 5.51 -3.54 2.32
N ALA A 25 4.77 -2.43 2.40
CA ALA A 25 3.79 -2.17 3.45
C ALA A 25 2.63 -3.19 3.42
N VAL A 26 2.16 -3.58 2.23
CA VAL A 26 1.15 -4.63 2.03
C VAL A 26 1.68 -5.99 2.45
N THR A 27 2.93 -6.33 2.08
CA THR A 27 3.54 -7.60 2.51
C THR A 27 3.65 -7.66 4.03
N LEU A 28 4.01 -6.55 4.67
CA LEU A 28 4.09 -6.46 6.13
C LEU A 28 2.69 -6.57 6.77
N TYR A 29 1.68 -5.94 6.18
CA TYR A 29 0.28 -6.04 6.59
C TYR A 29 -0.23 -7.49 6.51
N ASP A 30 0.00 -8.17 5.39
CA ASP A 30 -0.37 -9.58 5.19
C ASP A 30 0.36 -10.49 6.19
N GLN A 31 1.66 -10.27 6.43
CA GLN A 31 2.42 -11.03 7.41
C GLN A 31 1.86 -10.88 8.82
N HIS A 32 1.54 -9.65 9.25
CA HIS A 32 0.97 -9.39 10.56
C HIS A 32 -0.40 -10.08 10.73
N TYR A 33 -1.23 -10.04 9.68
CA TYR A 33 -2.51 -10.72 9.66
C TYR A 33 -2.35 -12.25 9.77
N ARG A 34 -1.48 -12.84 8.94
CA ARG A 34 -1.27 -14.31 8.91
C ARG A 34 -0.62 -14.85 10.18
N MET A 35 0.23 -14.06 10.83
CA MET A 35 0.86 -14.42 12.10
C MET A 35 0.02 -14.03 13.33
N HIS A 36 -1.17 -13.44 13.14
CA HIS A 36 -2.05 -12.97 14.20
C HIS A 36 -1.36 -11.97 15.16
N TRP A 37 -0.43 -11.17 14.64
CA TRP A 37 0.30 -10.16 15.42
C TRP A 37 -0.50 -8.87 15.64
N GLY A 38 -1.70 -8.77 15.06
CA GLY A 38 -2.53 -7.58 15.08
C GLY A 38 -2.29 -6.69 13.86
N LEU A 39 -2.69 -5.42 13.93
CA LEU A 39 -2.45 -4.47 12.85
C LEU A 39 -1.01 -3.97 12.88
N PRO A 40 -0.31 -3.85 11.73
CA PRO A 40 0.96 -3.15 11.70
C PRO A 40 0.77 -1.68 12.10
N HIS A 41 1.74 -1.14 12.85
CA HIS A 41 1.69 0.25 13.29
C HIS A 41 2.13 1.17 12.16
N PHE A 42 1.18 1.60 11.35
CA PHE A 42 1.38 2.60 10.28
C PHE A 42 0.81 3.95 10.67
N SER A 43 1.36 5.01 10.07
CA SER A 43 0.73 6.33 10.15
C SER A 43 -0.63 6.28 9.43
N PRO A 44 -1.63 7.08 9.85
CA PRO A 44 -2.95 7.08 9.22
C PRO A 44 -2.92 7.28 7.69
N PRO A 45 -2.08 8.18 7.11
CA PRO A 45 -1.98 8.34 5.66
C PRO A 45 -1.43 7.09 4.96
N LEU A 46 -0.43 6.42 5.55
CA LEU A 46 0.15 5.20 4.99
C LEU A 46 -0.87 4.04 5.05
N MET A 47 -1.59 3.90 6.16
CA MET A 47 -2.62 2.86 6.29
C MET A 47 -3.76 3.04 5.28
N ALA A 48 -4.13 4.30 4.98
CA ALA A 48 -5.12 4.60 3.95
C ALA A 48 -4.59 4.21 2.56
N ALA A 49 -3.35 4.58 2.24
CA ALA A 49 -2.71 4.26 0.96
C ALA A 49 -2.53 2.74 0.76
N VAL A 50 -2.17 2.01 1.81
CA VAL A 50 -2.06 0.54 1.79
C VAL A 50 -3.41 -0.10 1.48
N GLN A 51 -4.49 0.34 2.11
CA GLN A 51 -5.84 -0.19 1.83
C GLN A 51 -6.30 0.12 0.40
N ASP A 52 -6.08 1.36 -0.05
CA ASP A 52 -6.37 1.78 -1.43
C ASP A 52 -5.57 0.97 -2.45
N TYR A 53 -4.30 0.70 -2.16
CA TYR A 53 -3.44 -0.14 -2.99
C TYR A 53 -3.91 -1.61 -3.01
N ILE A 54 -4.34 -2.17 -1.87
CA ILE A 54 -4.92 -3.54 -1.82
C ILE A 54 -6.21 -3.60 -2.65
N ALA A 55 -7.01 -2.54 -2.67
CA ALA A 55 -8.21 -2.46 -3.49
C ALA A 55 -7.91 -2.36 -4.99
N GLN A 56 -6.79 -1.72 -5.37
CA GLN A 56 -6.35 -1.57 -6.76
C GLN A 56 -5.60 -2.81 -7.28
N VAL A 57 -4.78 -3.41 -6.44
CA VAL A 57 -3.96 -4.58 -6.75
C VAL A 57 -4.40 -5.69 -5.81
N PRO A 58 -5.52 -6.38 -6.10
CA PRO A 58 -5.91 -7.53 -5.32
C PRO A 58 -4.75 -8.52 -5.36
N THR A 59 -4.06 -8.70 -4.24
CA THR A 59 -3.08 -9.78 -4.10
C THR A 59 -3.86 -11.06 -4.41
N PRO A 60 -3.54 -11.78 -5.50
CA PRO A 60 -4.28 -12.98 -5.81
C PRO A 60 -4.08 -13.93 -4.63
N SER A 61 -5.18 -14.26 -3.97
CA SER A 61 -5.21 -15.33 -3.00
C SER A 61 -4.58 -16.55 -3.66
N TYR A 62 -3.79 -17.31 -2.90
CA TYR A 62 -3.21 -18.57 -3.38
C TYR A 62 -4.25 -19.42 -4.14
N TYR A 63 -5.50 -19.47 -3.63
CA TYR A 63 -6.59 -20.19 -4.29
C TYR A 63 -7.16 -19.51 -5.54
N GLN A 64 -7.07 -18.19 -5.67
CA GLN A 64 -7.46 -17.46 -6.89
C GLN A 64 -6.46 -17.69 -8.02
N GLN A 65 -5.17 -17.84 -7.70
CA GLN A 65 -4.13 -18.18 -8.68
C GLN A 65 -4.21 -19.65 -9.16
N TYR A 66 -4.81 -20.55 -8.36
CA TYR A 66 -5.10 -21.94 -8.76
C TYR A 66 -6.51 -22.14 -9.34
N SER A 67 -7.39 -21.14 -9.24
CA SER A 67 -8.72 -21.22 -9.84
C SER A 67 -8.57 -20.99 -11.35
N GLN A 68 -8.84 -22.05 -12.12
CA GLN A 68 -8.88 -22.08 -13.59
C GLN A 68 -7.51 -22.21 -14.29
N ARG A 69 -6.78 -23.30 -14.02
CA ARG A 69 -6.22 -24.01 -15.18
C ARG A 69 -7.44 -24.69 -15.83
N PRO A 70 -7.89 -24.29 -17.04
CA PRO A 70 -8.80 -25.15 -17.77
C PRO A 70 -8.08 -26.47 -17.90
N ASP A 71 -8.73 -27.45 -17.29
CA ASP A 71 -8.37 -28.85 -17.25
C ASP A 71 -7.74 -29.30 -18.56
N LEU A 72 -6.65 -30.06 -18.45
CA LEU A 72 -6.15 -30.95 -19.49
C LEU A 72 -7.26 -31.97 -19.80
N GLN A 73 -8.32 -31.54 -20.48
CA GLN A 73 -9.37 -32.42 -20.97
C GLN A 73 -8.82 -33.14 -22.20
N GLY A 74 -8.43 -34.39 -21.98
CA GLY A 74 -8.50 -35.49 -22.95
C GLY A 74 -7.46 -35.52 -24.05
#